data_AF-A4F6E5-F1
#
_entry.id   AF-A4F6E5-F1
#
_cell.length_a   1.000
_cell.length_b   1.000
_cell.length_c   1.000
_cell.angle_alpha   90.00
_cell.angle_beta   90.00
_cell.angle_gamma   90.00
#
_symmetry.space_group_name_H-M   'P 1'
#
loop_
_entity.id
_entity.type
_entity.pdbx_description
1 polymer ?
#
loop_
_entity_poly.entity_id
_entity_poly.type
_entity_poly.pdbx_seq_one_letter_code
_entity_poly.pdbx_strand_id
1 'polypeptide(L)'
;MFADEGSARCGTVLPTAYRSDVVFWIVPVGEDVRHGTTTRPGALPAGSEVLVLCARRFKLPTSTPWPDVPKTKSVTRQCEDCVAEYERLGRPATVWDF
;
A
#
# COMPACT_ATOMS: atom_id res chain seq x y z
N MET A 1 8.49 -0.20 -49.87
CA MET A 1 8.83 -1.57 -49.48
C MET A 1 8.52 -1.68 -48.00
N PHE A 2 7.50 -2.47 -47.66
CA PHE A 2 7.06 -2.74 -46.29
C PHE A 2 7.95 -3.81 -45.63
N ALA A 3 8.00 -3.78 -44.29
CA ALA A 3 8.52 -4.78 -43.31
C ALA A 3 9.52 -4.10 -42.34
N ASP A 4 9.53 -4.32 -41.02
CA ASP A 4 8.70 -5.12 -40.12
C ASP A 4 9.18 -4.88 -38.67
N GLU A 5 8.21 -4.75 -37.77
CA GLU A 5 8.19 -5.06 -36.33
C GLU A 5 9.49 -5.05 -35.50
N GLY A 6 9.61 -4.02 -34.66
CA GLY A 6 10.59 -3.93 -33.58
C GLY A 6 9.93 -3.66 -32.23
N SER A 7 9.10 -4.60 -31.76
CA SER A 7 8.75 -4.85 -30.37
C SER A 7 8.68 -3.60 -29.47
N ALA A 8 7.52 -2.95 -29.46
CA ALA A 8 7.14 -2.12 -28.33
C ALA A 8 7.15 -3.01 -27.08
N ARG A 9 8.29 -3.01 -26.36
CA ARG A 9 8.31 -3.45 -24.98
C ARG A 9 7.35 -2.52 -24.26
N CYS A 10 6.13 -3.02 -24.06
CA CYS A 10 5.21 -2.55 -23.03
C CYS A 10 5.91 -2.80 -21.69
N GLY A 11 6.93 -1.98 -21.42
CA GLY A 11 7.49 -1.85 -20.10
C GLY A 11 6.36 -1.27 -19.29
N THR A 12 5.69 -2.13 -18.53
CA THR A 12 4.84 -1.70 -17.43
C THR A 12 5.73 -0.87 -16.52
N VAL A 13 5.79 0.43 -16.78
CA VAL A 13 6.14 1.40 -15.75
C VAL A 13 4.99 1.26 -14.79
N LEU A 14 5.12 0.32 -13.84
CA LEU A 14 4.27 0.32 -12.66
C LEU A 14 4.28 1.77 -12.20
N PRO A 15 3.13 2.45 -12.11
CA PRO A 15 3.12 3.83 -11.69
C PRO A 15 3.95 3.86 -10.43
N THR A 16 5.04 4.63 -10.45
CA THR A 16 5.92 4.81 -9.30
C THR A 16 5.01 5.40 -8.24
N ALA A 17 4.38 4.53 -7.46
CA ALA A 17 3.27 4.89 -6.61
C ALA A 17 3.82 5.99 -5.72
N TYR A 18 3.23 7.18 -5.83
CA TYR A 18 3.81 8.38 -5.26
C TYR A 18 4.15 8.12 -3.80
N ARG A 19 5.45 8.02 -3.50
CA ARG A 19 5.93 7.75 -2.15
C ARG A 19 5.72 9.01 -1.35
N SER A 20 4.92 8.90 -0.31
CA SER A 20 4.67 9.98 0.63
C SER A 20 5.76 10.03 1.70
N ASP A 21 5.96 11.21 2.25
CA ASP A 21 6.68 11.39 3.51
C ASP A 21 5.85 11.00 4.74
N VAL A 22 4.59 10.59 4.55
CA VAL A 22 3.73 10.03 5.58
C VAL A 22 3.71 8.50 5.49
N VAL A 23 3.77 7.83 6.63
CA VAL A 23 3.51 6.38 6.74
C VAL A 23 2.02 6.15 6.98
N PHE A 24 1.41 5.34 6.12
CA PHE A 24 0.03 4.93 6.21
C PHE A 24 -0.06 3.54 6.81
N TRP A 25 -0.75 3.40 7.95
CA TRP A 25 -1.01 2.13 8.60
C TRP A 25 -2.29 1.50 8.07
N ILE A 26 -2.14 0.50 7.22
CA ILE A 26 -3.25 -0.27 6.61
C ILE A 26 -3.36 -1.64 7.26
N VAL A 27 -4.55 -2.22 7.24
CA VAL A 27 -4.75 -3.65 7.52
C VAL A 27 -4.95 -4.35 6.17
N PRO A 28 -3.96 -5.12 5.68
CA PRO A 28 -4.13 -5.91 4.47
C PRO A 28 -5.27 -6.93 4.58
N VAL A 29 -5.80 -7.34 3.43
CA VAL A 29 -6.83 -8.39 3.38
C VAL A 29 -6.27 -9.69 3.95
N GLY A 30 -6.92 -10.22 5.00
CA GLY A 30 -6.56 -11.49 5.64
C GLY A 30 -5.55 -11.37 6.78
N GLU A 31 -5.06 -10.16 7.09
CA GLU A 31 -4.16 -9.92 8.21
C GLU A 31 -4.93 -9.40 9.43
N ASP A 32 -4.41 -9.68 10.62
CA ASP A 32 -4.92 -9.20 11.93
C ASP A 32 -4.01 -8.14 12.56
N VAL A 33 -3.04 -7.63 11.79
CA VAL A 33 -2.09 -6.59 12.19
C VAL A 33 -1.98 -5.50 11.12
N ARG A 34 -1.63 -4.29 11.55
CA ARG A 34 -1.39 -3.16 10.66
C ARG A 34 0.03 -3.18 10.09
N HIS A 35 0.12 -2.90 8.80
CA HIS A 35 1.37 -2.70 8.08
C HIS A 35 1.52 -1.25 7.63
N GLY A 36 2.71 -0.70 7.84
CA GLY A 36 3.05 0.64 7.36
C GLY A 36 3.42 0.61 5.88
N THR A 37 2.92 1.55 5.09
CA THR A 37 3.38 1.81 3.72
C THR A 37 3.59 3.30 3.50
N THR A 38 4.55 3.66 2.65
CA THR A 38 4.70 5.04 2.15
C THR A 38 3.90 5.27 0.87
N THR A 39 3.25 4.22 0.33
CA THR A 39 2.38 4.38 -0.83
C THR A 39 1.12 5.12 -0.42
N ARG A 40 0.85 6.26 -1.08
CA ARG A 40 -0.33 7.04 -0.74
C ARG A 40 -1.63 6.26 -1.01
N PRO A 41 -2.57 6.26 -0.06
CA PRO A 41 -3.97 5.92 -0.31
C PRO A 41 -4.54 6.47 -1.62
N GLY A 42 -5.13 5.61 -2.45
CA GLY A 42 -5.73 6.02 -3.72
C GLY A 42 -4.74 6.38 -4.83
N ALA A 43 -3.42 6.27 -4.61
CA ALA A 43 -2.44 6.37 -5.69
C ALA A 43 -2.46 5.14 -6.62
N LEU A 44 -3.03 4.04 -6.15
CA LEU A 44 -3.22 2.79 -6.89
C LEU A 44 -4.67 2.31 -6.73
N PRO A 45 -5.23 1.58 -7.71
CA PRO A 45 -6.56 0.99 -7.58
C PRO A 45 -6.58 -0.06 -6.47
N ALA A 46 -7.73 -0.23 -5.81
CA ALA A 46 -7.96 -1.26 -4.81
C ALA A 46 -7.54 -2.65 -5.31
N GLY A 47 -6.94 -3.47 -4.45
CA GLY A 47 -6.40 -4.77 -4.82
C GLY A 47 -5.01 -4.74 -5.47
N SER A 48 -4.46 -3.56 -5.79
CA SER A 48 -3.08 -3.42 -6.27
C SER A 48 -2.08 -3.81 -5.20
N GLU A 49 -0.97 -4.42 -5.59
CA GLU A 49 0.11 -4.75 -4.67
C GLU A 49 0.93 -3.52 -4.28
N VAL A 50 1.12 -3.33 -2.98
CA VAL A 50 1.99 -2.32 -2.39
C VAL A 50 3.10 -2.95 -1.57
N LEU A 51 4.27 -2.32 -1.63
CA LEU A 51 5.37 -2.65 -0.73
C LEU A 51 5.13 -1.97 0.62
N VAL A 52 5.19 -2.76 1.70
CA VAL A 52 5.12 -2.25 3.07
C VAL A 52 6.53 -2.15 3.67
N LEU A 53 6.65 -1.47 4.80
CA LEU A 53 7.93 -1.17 5.45
C LEU A 53 8.72 -2.43 5.82
N CYS A 54 8.04 -3.54 6.17
CA CYS A 54 8.69 -4.82 6.45
C CYS A 54 9.08 -5.61 5.19
N ALA A 55 9.23 -4.93 4.05
CA ALA A 55 9.57 -5.48 2.74
C ALA A 55 8.60 -6.53 2.16
N ARG A 56 7.48 -6.80 2.82
CA ARG A 56 6.40 -7.64 2.28
C ARG A 56 5.58 -6.88 1.24
N ARG A 57 4.89 -7.64 0.38
CA ARG A 57 3.92 -7.11 -0.58
C ARG A 57 2.52 -7.52 -0.15
N PHE A 58 1.62 -6.55 -0.14
CA PHE A 58 0.22 -6.76 0.21
C PHE A 58 -0.68 -6.10 -0.81
N LYS A 59 -1.87 -6.68 -1.00
CA LYS A 59 -2.92 -6.02 -1.77
C LYS A 59 -3.50 -4.88 -0.95
N LEU A 60 -3.64 -3.71 -1.56
CA LEU A 60 -4.34 -2.58 -0.96
C LEU A 60 -5.77 -2.99 -0.61
N PRO A 61 -6.23 -2.72 0.62
CA PRO A 61 -7.61 -2.97 0.99
C PRO A 61 -8.54 -2.13 0.14
N THR A 62 -9.70 -2.70 -0.19
CA THR A 62 -10.79 -1.97 -0.82
C THR A 62 -11.45 -1.06 0.20
N SER A 63 -11.83 0.15 -0.21
CA SER A 63 -12.59 1.03 0.67
C SER A 63 -13.92 0.40 1.10
N THR A 64 -14.26 0.50 2.38
CA THR A 64 -15.57 0.13 2.89
C THR A 64 -16.58 1.15 2.36
N PRO A 65 -17.67 0.72 1.71
CA PRO A 65 -18.71 1.63 1.23
C PRO A 65 -19.35 2.39 2.40
N TRP A 66 -19.57 3.69 2.25
CA TRP A 66 -20.38 4.44 3.22
C TRP A 66 -21.84 3.92 3.17
N PRO A 67 -22.53 3.72 4.31
CA PRO A 67 -22.19 4.10 5.69
C PRO A 67 -21.54 2.99 6.54
N ASP A 68 -21.06 1.91 5.92
CA ASP A 68 -20.55 0.76 6.65
C ASP A 68 -19.24 1.09 7.40
N VAL A 69 -19.03 0.39 8.51
CA VAL A 69 -17.81 0.52 9.32
C VAL A 69 -16.81 -0.56 8.90
N PRO A 70 -15.53 -0.21 8.66
CA PRO A 70 -14.51 -1.19 8.31
C PRO A 70 -14.36 -2.23 9.41
N LYS A 71 -14.38 -3.52 9.04
CA LYS A 71 -14.16 -4.62 9.99
C LYS A 71 -12.78 -4.54 10.67
N THR A 72 -11.84 -3.87 10.04
CA THR A 72 -10.46 -3.66 10.47
C THR A 72 -10.31 -2.51 11.48
N LYS A 73 -11.38 -1.74 11.75
CA LYS A 73 -11.34 -0.61 12.69
C LYS A 73 -10.95 -1.02 14.11
N SER A 74 -11.27 -2.25 14.52
CA SER A 74 -10.89 -2.80 15.84
C SER A 74 -9.44 -3.27 15.91
N VAL A 75 -8.74 -3.38 14.77
CA VAL A 75 -7.35 -3.82 14.73
C VAL A 75 -6.46 -2.67 15.17
N THR A 76 -5.80 -2.83 16.31
CA THR A 76 -4.88 -1.83 16.87
C THR A 76 -3.42 -2.28 16.82
N ARG A 77 -3.17 -3.59 16.70
CA ARG A 77 -1.83 -4.16 16.62
C ARG A 77 -1.12 -3.71 15.35
N GLN A 78 0.17 -3.43 15.46
CA GLN A 78 1.05 -3.09 14.35
C GLN A 78 2.13 -4.17 14.20
N CYS A 79 2.55 -4.43 12.97
CA CYS A 79 3.67 -5.33 12.70
C CYS A 79 4.97 -4.75 13.27
N GLU A 80 5.66 -5.52 14.10
CA GLU A 80 6.88 -5.10 14.81
C GLU A 80 7.99 -4.63 13.85
N ASP A 81 8.20 -5.34 12.74
CA ASP A 81 9.16 -4.94 11.71
C ASP A 81 8.80 -3.60 11.05
N CYS A 82 7.51 -3.35 10.84
CA CYS A 82 7.05 -2.07 10.29
C CYS A 82 7.24 -0.93 11.31
N VAL A 83 7.07 -1.21 12.60
CA VAL A 83 7.28 -0.23 13.67
C VAL A 83 8.76 0.12 13.77
N ALA A 84 9.65 -0.88 13.79
CA ALA A 84 11.10 -0.65 13.84
C ALA A 84 11.58 0.20 12.64
N GLU A 85 11.09 -0.09 11.44
CA GLU A 85 11.43 0.69 10.25
C GLU A 85 10.81 2.10 10.28
N TYR A 86 9.58 2.23 10.79
CA TYR A 86 8.93 3.52 11.00
C TYR A 86 9.74 4.43 11.94
N GLU A 87 10.17 3.90 13.09
CA GLU A 87 10.98 4.61 14.07
C GLU A 87 12.32 5.06 13.48
N ARG A 88 12.95 4.19 12.68
CA ARG A 88 14.18 4.51 11.94
C ARG A 88 13.99 5.65 10.95
N LEU A 89 12.81 5.75 10.32
CA LEU A 89 12.49 6.78 9.33
C LEU A 89 12.13 8.13 9.96
N GLY A 90 11.60 8.16 11.18
CA GLY A 90 11.24 9.39 11.88
C GLY A 90 10.18 10.25 11.17
N ARG A 91 9.29 9.60 10.40
CA ARG A 91 8.29 10.26 9.55
C ARG A 91 6.96 10.48 10.31
N PRO A 92 6.10 11.43 9.87
CA PRO A 92 4.72 11.45 10.31
C PRO A 92 4.00 10.16 9.90
N ALA A 93 3.00 9.75 10.68
CA ALA A 93 2.18 8.59 10.38
C ALA A 93 0.69 8.87 10.58
N THR A 94 -0.14 8.13 9.85
CA THR A 94 -1.59 8.14 10.04
C THR A 94 -2.17 6.74 9.90
N VAL A 95 -3.20 6.47 10.70
CA VAL A 95 -4.02 5.27 10.56
C VAL A 95 -4.94 5.46 9.37
N TRP A 96 -4.93 4.50 8.47
CA TRP A 96 -5.76 4.52 7.29
C TRP A 96 -6.76 3.37 7.31
N ASP A 97 -7.91 3.65 7.92
CA ASP A 97 -9.07 2.77 7.91
C ASP A 97 -10.06 3.28 6.86
N PHE A 98 -10.37 2.44 5.87
CA PHE A 98 -11.41 2.70 4.90
C PHE A 98 -12.46 1.64 4.89
#